data_AF-A0A800G9V8-F1
#
_entry.id   AF-A0A800G9V8-F1
#
_cell.length_a   1.000
_cell.length_b   1.000
_cell.length_c   1.000
_cell.angle_alpha   90.00
_cell.angle_beta   90.00
_cell.angle_gamma   90.00
#
_symmetry.space_group_name_H-M   'P 1'
#
loop_
_entity.id
_entity.type
_entity.pdbx_description
1 polymer ?
#
loop_
_entity_poly.entity_id
_entity_poly.type
_entity_poly.pdbx_seq_one_letter_code
_entity_poly.pdbx_strand_id
1 'polypeptide(L)'
;MKTDHIKKRNMIMQIFLMVITLGIYAIYWFYSTLNELHIANGNDGGALLWTILALIPLLNLFAYWHYSSEFSKFNDGKYPSIVVFVAWVLFSPLVWLLVQIDLNKAADGGSLNN
;
A
#
# COMPACT_ATOMS: atom_id res chain seq x y z
N MET A 1 10.53 -9.05 9.20
CA MET A 1 9.91 -7.72 9.08
C MET A 1 9.46 -7.24 10.44
N LYS A 2 9.36 -5.94 10.65
CA LYS A 2 8.71 -5.36 11.83
C LYS A 2 7.23 -5.15 11.50
N THR A 3 6.31 -5.74 12.25
CA THR A 3 4.86 -5.63 11.93
C THR A 3 4.04 -5.00 13.06
N ASP A 4 4.64 -4.78 14.23
CA ASP A 4 3.97 -4.31 15.45
C ASP A 4 3.31 -2.92 15.29
N HIS A 5 3.77 -2.11 14.34
CA HIS A 5 3.24 -0.78 14.03
C HIS A 5 2.08 -0.80 13.02
N ILE A 6 1.82 -1.93 12.36
CA ILE A 6 0.82 -2.03 11.29
C ILE A 6 -0.58 -1.97 11.88
N LYS A 7 -1.40 -1.04 11.37
CA LYS A 7 -2.76 -0.87 11.85
C LYS A 7 -3.73 -1.74 11.08
N LYS A 8 -4.51 -2.55 11.80
CA LYS A 8 -5.68 -3.23 11.25
C LYS A 8 -6.73 -2.21 10.83
N ARG A 9 -7.28 -2.38 9.63
CA ARG A 9 -8.29 -1.47 9.05
C ARG A 9 -9.49 -2.27 8.52
N ASN A 10 -10.70 -1.80 8.81
CA ASN A 10 -11.93 -2.39 8.29
C ASN A 10 -12.17 -1.93 6.84
N MET A 11 -12.17 -2.87 5.90
CA MET A 11 -12.30 -2.58 4.46
C MET A 11 -13.62 -1.88 4.09
N ILE A 12 -14.73 -2.19 4.77
CA ILE A 12 -16.03 -1.53 4.52
C ILE A 12 -15.96 -0.06 4.92
N MET A 13 -15.34 0.24 6.07
CA MET A 13 -15.17 1.62 6.54
C MET A 13 -14.32 2.44 5.55
N GLN A 14 -13.32 1.83 4.93
CA GLN A 14 -12.47 2.51 3.96
C GLN A 14 -13.23 2.89 2.68
N ILE A 15 -14.11 2.02 2.19
CA ILE A 15 -14.99 2.33 1.05
C ILE A 15 -15.88 3.53 1.39
N PHE A 16 -16.49 3.51 2.58
CA PHE A 16 -17.31 4.61 3.07
C PHE A 16 -16.51 5.93 3.14
N LEU A 17 -15.28 5.88 3.63
CA LEU A 17 -14.38 7.05 3.68
C LEU A 17 -13.97 7.52 2.29
N MET A 18 -13.72 6.64 1.32
CA MET A 18 -13.40 7.02 -0.06
C MET A 18 -14.51 7.88 -0.68
N VAL A 19 -15.78 7.51 -0.43
CA VAL A 19 -16.95 8.24 -0.94
C VAL A 19 -17.12 9.57 -0.22
N ILE A 20 -17.11 9.59 1.11
CA ILE A 20 -17.36 10.81 1.90
C ILE A 20 -16.26 11.85 1.73
N THR A 21 -15.01 11.41 1.60
CA THR A 21 -13.87 12.31 1.46
C THR A 21 -13.59 12.70 0.01
N LEU A 22 -14.42 12.27 -0.95
CA LEU A 22 -14.27 12.56 -2.39
C LEU A 22 -12.87 12.23 -2.91
N GLY A 23 -12.31 11.09 -2.49
CA GLY A 23 -10.99 10.63 -2.92
C GLY A 23 -9.80 11.15 -2.09
N ILE A 24 -9.97 12.10 -1.17
CA ILE A 24 -8.87 12.56 -0.29
C ILE A 24 -8.36 11.40 0.59
N TYR A 25 -9.26 10.50 1.02
CA TYR A 25 -8.87 9.32 1.77
C TYR A 25 -7.89 8.42 1.00
N ALA A 26 -7.94 8.38 -0.33
CA ALA A 26 -7.01 7.60 -1.14
C ALA A 26 -5.56 8.05 -0.92
N ILE A 27 -5.34 9.36 -0.79
CA ILE A 27 -4.02 9.97 -0.55
C ILE A 27 -3.51 9.60 0.84
N TYR A 28 -4.37 9.74 1.85
CA TYR A 28 -4.05 9.33 3.22
C TYR A 28 -3.72 7.84 3.29
N TRP A 29 -4.51 7.00 2.63
CA TRP A 29 -4.30 5.56 2.62
C TRP A 29 -2.98 5.19 1.94
N PHE A 30 -2.67 5.80 0.79
CA PHE A 30 -1.40 5.61 0.10
C PHE A 30 -0.21 5.94 1.01
N TYR A 31 -0.21 7.13 1.63
CA TYR A 31 0.82 7.54 2.57
C TYR A 31 0.95 6.57 3.75
N SER A 32 -0.17 6.27 4.41
CA SER A 32 -0.17 5.48 5.64
C SER A 32 0.30 4.05 5.42
N THR A 33 -0.15 3.40 4.33
CA THR A 33 0.25 2.03 4.03
C THR A 33 1.68 1.96 3.50
N LEU A 34 2.11 2.91 2.67
CA LEU A 34 3.49 2.96 2.21
C LEU A 34 4.47 3.15 3.37
N ASN A 35 4.13 4.02 4.34
CA ASN A 35 4.93 4.20 5.55
C ASN A 35 5.01 2.91 6.39
N GLU A 36 3.89 2.17 6.51
CA GLU A 36 3.89 0.87 7.18
C GLU A 36 4.80 -0.15 6.47
N LEU A 37 4.75 -0.20 5.14
CA LEU A 37 5.61 -1.06 4.32
C LEU A 37 7.09 -0.68 4.48
N HIS A 38 7.43 0.60 4.47
CA HIS A 38 8.80 1.08 4.67
C HIS A 38 9.37 0.65 6.03
N ILE A 39 8.63 0.91 7.12
CA ILE A 39 9.05 0.50 8.46
C ILE A 39 9.16 -1.03 8.55
N ALA A 40 8.24 -1.77 7.93
CA ALA A 40 8.25 -3.23 7.93
C ALA A 40 9.46 -3.82 7.21
N ASN A 41 9.86 -3.20 6.09
CA ASN A 41 11.02 -3.55 5.28
C ASN A 41 12.34 -2.97 5.84
N GLY A 42 12.31 -2.21 6.93
CA GLY A 42 13.51 -1.57 7.50
C GLY A 42 14.09 -0.46 6.61
N ASN A 43 13.23 0.21 5.84
CA ASN A 43 13.59 1.31 4.94
C ASN A 43 13.19 2.65 5.57
N ASP A 44 14.12 3.61 5.60
CA ASP A 44 13.88 4.98 6.08
C ASP A 44 13.41 5.94 4.97
N GLY A 45 13.09 5.40 3.78
CA GLY A 45 12.55 6.17 2.67
C GLY A 45 11.29 6.94 3.09
N GLY A 46 11.26 8.24 2.86
CA GLY A 46 10.12 9.07 3.26
C GLY A 46 8.87 8.77 2.43
N ALA A 47 7.87 8.10 3.01
CA ALA A 47 6.56 7.89 2.39
C ALA A 47 5.89 9.20 1.92
N LEU A 48 6.20 10.33 2.57
CA LEU A 48 5.73 11.65 2.17
C LEU A 48 6.18 12.04 0.76
N LEU A 49 7.46 11.86 0.43
CA LEU A 49 8.00 12.20 -0.90
C LEU A 49 7.25 11.42 -1.98
N TRP A 50 7.11 10.11 -1.78
CA TRP A 50 6.40 9.24 -2.72
C TRP A 50 4.91 9.57 -2.83
N THR A 51 4.28 10.01 -1.74
CA THR A 51 2.88 10.46 -1.77
C THR A 51 2.72 11.73 -2.59
N ILE A 52 3.65 12.69 -2.48
CA ILE A 52 3.63 13.92 -3.30
C ILE A 52 3.83 13.57 -4.78
N LEU A 53 4.76 12.66 -5.10
CA LEU A 53 4.97 12.19 -6.47
C LEU A 53 3.73 11.50 -7.06
N ALA A 54 2.97 10.77 -6.23
CA ALA A 54 1.74 10.08 -6.64
C ALA A 54 0.64 11.02 -7.14
N LEU A 55 0.67 12.31 -6.78
CA LEU A 55 -0.32 13.32 -7.19
C LEU A 55 -0.02 13.94 -8.57
N ILE A 56 1.19 13.71 -9.11
CA ILE A 56 1.63 14.31 -10.37
C ILE A 56 1.48 13.25 -11.49
N PRO A 57 0.65 13.46 -12.52
CA PRO A 57 0.22 12.41 -13.47
C PRO A 57 1.30 11.62 -14.22
N LEU A 58 2.53 12.15 -14.34
CA LEU A 58 3.67 11.43 -14.95
C LEU A 58 4.62 10.84 -13.90
N LEU A 59 4.71 11.48 -12.73
CA LEU A 59 5.55 11.01 -11.63
C LEU A 59 4.85 9.95 -10.78
N ASN A 60 3.53 9.85 -10.88
CA ASN A 60 2.74 8.84 -10.19
C ASN A 60 3.16 7.42 -10.58
N LEU A 61 3.63 7.19 -11.81
CA LEU A 61 4.12 5.89 -12.27
C LEU A 61 5.32 5.44 -11.45
N PHE A 62 6.25 6.35 -11.12
CA PHE A 62 7.37 6.04 -10.24
C PHE A 62 6.89 5.74 -8.81
N ALA A 63 5.90 6.49 -8.31
CA ALA A 63 5.33 6.23 -7.00
C ALA A 63 4.61 4.87 -6.93
N TYR A 64 3.87 4.49 -7.96
CA TYR A 64 3.22 3.18 -8.06
C TYR A 64 4.24 2.05 -8.20
N TRP A 65 5.31 2.25 -8.98
CA TRP A 65 6.40 1.27 -9.08
C TRP A 65 7.10 1.06 -7.73
N HIS A 66 7.42 2.14 -7.03
CA HIS A 66 8.03 2.08 -5.71
C HIS A 66 7.11 1.38 -4.71
N TYR A 67 5.84 1.78 -4.65
CA TYR A 67 4.84 1.15 -3.81
C TYR A 67 4.75 -0.36 -4.08
N SER A 68 4.69 -0.74 -5.36
CA SER A 68 4.61 -2.14 -5.80
C SER A 68 5.84 -2.94 -5.37
N SER A 69 7.01 -2.33 -5.43
CA SER A 69 8.28 -2.95 -5.01
C SER A 69 8.33 -3.16 -3.50
N GLU A 70 7.89 -2.18 -2.72
CA GLU A 70 7.85 -2.29 -1.26
C GLU A 70 6.79 -3.30 -0.79
N PHE A 71 5.64 -3.36 -1.47
CA PHE A 71 4.62 -4.37 -1.19
C PHE A 71 5.09 -5.78 -1.57
N SER A 72 5.74 -5.94 -2.71
CA SER A 72 6.31 -7.23 -3.14
C SER A 72 7.38 -7.72 -2.16
N LYS A 73 8.26 -6.82 -1.68
CA LYS A 73 9.20 -7.15 -0.60
C LYS A 73 8.47 -7.56 0.66
N PHE A 74 7.43 -6.82 1.06
CA PHE A 74 6.64 -7.06 2.26
C PHE A 74 5.99 -8.45 2.30
N ASN A 75 5.52 -8.95 1.16
CA ASN A 75 4.90 -10.28 1.06
C ASN A 75 5.87 -11.39 0.60
N ASP A 76 7.17 -11.21 0.81
CA ASP A 76 8.22 -12.17 0.41
C ASP A 76 8.13 -12.59 -1.08
N GLY A 77 7.70 -11.67 -1.95
CA GLY A 77 7.59 -11.89 -3.39
C GLY A 77 6.36 -12.65 -3.85
N LYS A 78 5.38 -12.92 -2.96
CA LYS A 78 4.10 -13.56 -3.29
C LYS A 78 3.42 -12.90 -4.49
N TYR A 79 3.46 -11.57 -4.55
CA TYR A 79 3.03 -10.80 -5.71
C TYR A 79 4.24 -10.10 -6.33
N PRO A 80 4.65 -10.43 -7.58
CA PRO A 80 5.77 -9.74 -8.23
C PRO A 80 5.49 -8.25 -8.42
N SER A 81 6.50 -7.39 -8.22
CA SER A 81 6.36 -5.93 -8.32
C SER A 81 5.72 -5.47 -9.63
N ILE A 82 6.07 -6.11 -10.76
CA ILE A 82 5.50 -5.77 -12.07
C ILE A 82 4.00 -6.08 -12.16
N VAL A 83 3.53 -7.15 -11.52
CA VAL A 83 2.11 -7.51 -11.50
C VAL A 83 1.31 -6.50 -10.69
N VAL A 84 1.83 -6.12 -9.51
CA VAL A 84 1.21 -5.11 -8.64
C VAL A 84 1.22 -3.74 -9.31
N PHE A 85 2.30 -3.39 -10.02
CA PHE A 85 2.42 -2.13 -10.76
C PHE A 85 1.40 -2.04 -11.91
N VAL A 86 1.29 -3.11 -12.71
CA VAL A 86 0.29 -3.17 -13.78
C VAL A 86 -1.12 -3.09 -13.20
N ALA A 87 -1.38 -3.75 -12.06
CA ALA A 87 -2.65 -3.63 -11.35
C ALA A 87 -2.93 -2.19 -10.88
N TRP A 88 -1.92 -1.46 -10.39
CA TRP A 88 -2.06 -0.04 -10.03
C TRP A 88 -2.54 0.82 -11.21
N VAL A 89 -1.96 0.60 -12.40
CA VAL A 89 -2.23 1.38 -13.62
C VAL A 89 -3.58 1.01 -14.24
N LEU A 90 -3.93 -0.28 -14.28
CA LEU A 90 -5.14 -0.75 -14.94
C LEU A 90 -6.37 -0.71 -14.03
N PHE A 91 -6.20 -1.04 -12.75
CA PHE A 91 -7.31 -1.15 -11.80
C PHE A 91 -6.83 -0.98 -10.34
N SER A 92 -6.55 0.26 -9.95
CA SER A 92 -6.03 0.62 -8.61
C SER A 92 -6.84 0.04 -7.42
N PRO A 93 -8.19 -0.09 -7.46
CA PRO A 93 -8.95 -0.71 -6.37
C PRO A 93 -8.51 -2.15 -6.03
N LEU A 94 -7.99 -2.91 -6.99
CA LEU A 94 -7.45 -4.26 -6.73
C LEU A 94 -6.23 -4.21 -5.82
N VAL A 95 -5.30 -3.29 -6.07
CA VAL A 95 -4.10 -3.17 -5.23
C VAL A 95 -4.46 -2.75 -3.82
N TRP A 96 -5.40 -1.82 -3.71
CA TRP A 96 -5.96 -1.43 -2.42
C TRP A 96 -6.49 -2.65 -1.63
N LEU A 97 -7.29 -3.51 -2.25
CA LEU A 97 -7.81 -4.74 -1.61
C LEU A 97 -6.68 -5.70 -1.18
N LEU A 98 -5.75 -6.00 -2.08
CA LEU A 98 -4.66 -6.95 -1.85
C LEU A 98 -3.78 -6.50 -0.68
N VAL A 99 -3.38 -5.23 -0.68
CA VAL A 99 -2.56 -4.65 0.40
C VAL A 99 -3.30 -4.73 1.72
N GLN A 100 -4.59 -4.39 1.75
CA GLN A 100 -5.35 -4.40 2.99
C GLN A 100 -5.53 -5.78 3.57
N ILE A 101 -5.69 -6.81 2.74
CA ILE A 101 -5.73 -8.19 3.20
C ILE A 101 -4.40 -8.57 3.87
N ASP A 102 -3.27 -8.31 3.21
CA ASP A 102 -1.95 -8.70 3.72
C ASP A 102 -1.51 -7.88 4.94
N LEU A 103 -1.76 -6.57 4.95
CA LEU A 103 -1.48 -5.72 6.12
C LEU A 103 -2.36 -6.11 7.32
N ASN A 104 -3.64 -6.40 7.10
CA ASN A 104 -4.52 -6.86 8.19
C ASN A 104 -4.07 -8.23 8.70
N LYS A 105 -3.65 -9.13 7.81
CA LYS A 105 -3.10 -10.44 8.18
C LYS A 105 -1.84 -10.30 9.02
N ALA A 106 -0.93 -9.41 8.61
CA ALA A 106 0.28 -9.11 9.38
C ALA A 106 -0.03 -8.50 10.75
N ALA A 107 -1.02 -7.59 10.83
CA ALA A 107 -1.48 -7.01 12.09
C ALA A 107 -2.07 -8.06 13.05
N ASP A 108 -2.68 -9.12 12.52
CA ASP A 108 -3.19 -10.26 13.28
C ASP A 108 -2.10 -11.33 13.59
N GLY A 109 -0.84 -11.10 13.18
CA GLY A 109 0.27 -12.05 13.38
C GLY A 109 0.27 -13.26 12.43
N GLY A 110 -0.49 -13.21 11.33
CA GLY A 110 -0.57 -14.28 10.35
C GLY A 110 0.61 -14.31 9.36
N SER A 111 0.96 -15.50 8.86
CA SER A 111 2.00 -15.69 7.83
C SER A 111 1.56 -15.15 6.46
N LEU A 112 2.42 -14.42 5.75
CA LEU A 112 2.14 -13.82 4.44
C LEU A 112 2.30 -14.80 3.25
N ASN A 113 2.75 -16.02 3.56
CA ASN A 113 3.37 -16.98 2.63
C ASN A 113 2.40 -18.10 2.16
N ASN A 114 1.12 -18.04 2.56
CA ASN A 114 0.09 -19.02 2.16
C ASN A 114 -0.70 -18.58 0.94
#